data_AF-A0A0G1YQH8-F1
#
_entry.id   AF-A0A0G1YQH8-F1
#
_cell.length_a   1.000
_cell.length_b   1.000
_cell.length_c   1.000
_cell.angle_alpha   90.00
_cell.angle_beta   90.00
_cell.angle_gamma   90.00
#
_symmetry.space_group_name_H-M   'P 1'
#
loop_
_entity.id
_entity.type
_entity.pdbx_description
1 polymer ?
#
loop_
_entity_poly.entity_id
_entity_poly.type
_entity_poly.pdbx_seq_one_letter_code
_entity_poly.pdbx_strand_id
1 'polypeptide(L)' 'MDNTKVLVGAVVGVVIGLVGGYYFGYDRGWESAVTAAKAEAAKAVEATVNPFADVKTNPLEDVKTNPYENVKTNPFQ' A
#
# COMPACT_ATOMS: atom_id res chain seq x y z
N MET A 1 43.11 42.38 -5.28
CA MET A 1 42.28 41.32 -5.90
C MET A 1 41.28 42.00 -6.78
N ASP A 2 41.12 41.59 -8.05
CA ASP A 2 40.14 42.20 -8.94
C ASP A 2 38.74 41.88 -8.41
N ASN A 3 38.02 42.89 -7.92
CA ASN A 3 36.66 42.74 -7.38
C ASN A 3 35.73 42.03 -8.37
N THR A 4 35.97 42.20 -9.67
CA THR A 4 35.28 41.50 -10.74
C THR A 4 35.44 39.98 -10.66
N LYS A 5 36.63 39.46 -10.35
CA LYS A 5 36.86 38.01 -10.22
C LYS A 5 36.16 37.44 -8.98
N VAL A 6 36.11 38.21 -7.89
CA VAL A 6 35.39 37.84 -6.66
C VAL A 6 33.89 37.83 -6.91
N LEU A 7 33.36 38.84 -7.60
CA LEU A 7 31.94 38.95 -7.93
C LEU A 7 31.50 37.81 -8.86
N VAL A 8 32.31 37.50 -9.88
CA VAL A 8 32.04 36.39 -10.80
C VAL A 8 32.08 35.05 -10.06
N GLY A 9 33.05 34.82 -9.17
CA GLY A 9 33.10 33.61 -8.35
C GLY A 9 31.87 33.46 -7.46
N ALA A 10 31.39 34.54 -6.84
CA ALA A 10 30.20 34.53 -6.01
C ALA A 10 28.93 34.21 -6.81
N VAL A 11 28.75 34.82 -8.00
CA VAL A 11 27.58 34.55 -8.86
C VAL A 11 27.58 33.10 -9.33
N VAL A 12 28.73 32.56 -9.75
CA VAL A 12 28.85 31.15 -10.18
C VAL A 12 28.51 30.21 -9.04
N GLY A 13 29.00 30.48 -7.82
CA GLY A 13 28.68 29.68 -6.63
C GLY A 13 27.17 29.65 -6.32
N VAL A 14 26.49 30.79 -6.42
CA VAL A 14 25.03 30.89 -6.22
C VAL A 14 24.27 30.09 -7.27
N VAL A 15 24.64 30.19 -8.54
CA VAL A 15 23.95 29.45 -9.63
C VAL A 15 24.12 27.94 -9.45
N ILE A 16 25.33 27.47 -9.16
CA ILE A 16 25.58 26.04 -8.92
C ILE A 16 24.83 25.54 -7.67
N GLY A 17 24.82 26.35 -6.60
CA GLY A 17 24.08 26.02 -5.38
C GLY A 17 22.57 25.92 -5.60
N LEU A 18 21.99 26.83 -6.38
CA LEU A 18 20.56 26.81 -6.71
C LEU A 18 20.19 25.60 -7.59
N VAL A 19 20.99 25.31 -8.62
CA VAL A 19 20.73 24.17 -9.52
C VAL A 19 20.92 22.84 -8.80
N GLY A 20 22.02 22.69 -8.05
CA GLY A 20 22.28 21.49 -7.26
C GLY A 20 21.25 21.29 -6.15
N GLY A 21 20.87 22.38 -5.46
CA GLY A 21 19.84 22.35 -4.43
C GLY A 21 18.46 21.98 -4.98
N TYR A 22 18.08 22.50 -6.15
CA TYR A 22 16.82 22.15 -6.81
C TYR A 22 16.78 20.67 -7.21
N TYR A 23 17.84 20.16 -7.84
CA TYR A 23 17.92 18.77 -8.27
C TYR A 23 17.86 17.81 -7.07
N PHE A 24 18.66 18.06 -6.03
CA PHE A 24 18.72 17.21 -4.84
C PHE A 24 17.45 17.29 -3.99
N GLY A 25 16.79 18.46 -3.96
CA GLY A 25 15.51 18.66 -3.31
C GLY A 25 14.36 17.94 -4.02
N TYR A 26 14.39 17.89 -5.35
CA TYR A 26 13.36 17.21 -6.15
C TYR A 26 13.35 15.70 -5.91
N ASP A 27 14.51 15.04 -5.96
CA ASP A 27 14.62 13.59 -5.73
C ASP A 27 14.15 13.19 -4.32
N ARG A 28 14.60 13.90 -3.28
CA ARG A 28 14.17 13.62 -1.90
C ARG A 28 12.71 13.99 -1.63
N GLY A 29 12.22 15.07 -2.25
CA GLY A 29 10.84 15.50 -2.12
C GLY A 29 9.87 14.45 -2.69
N TRP A 30 10.18 13.92 -3.87
CA TRP A 30 9.38 12.90 -4.54
C TRP A 30 9.31 11.60 -3.73
N GLU A 31 10.45 11.08 -3.25
CA GLU A 31 10.47 9.86 -2.43
C GLU A 31 9.65 10.01 -1.14
N SER A 32 9.75 11.16 -0.47
CA SER A 32 8.99 11.41 0.76
C SER A 32 7.48 11.48 0.49
N ALA A 33 7.05 12.10 -0.61
CA ALA A 33 5.65 12.19 -1.00
C ALA A 33 5.06 10.82 -1.37
N VAL A 34 5.80 10.02 -2.15
CA VAL A 34 5.39 8.65 -2.50
C VAL A 34 5.29 7.75 -1.28
N THR A 35 6.23 7.89 -0.33
CA THR A 35 6.21 7.11 0.92
C THR A 35 5.03 7.49 1.80
N ALA A 36 4.73 8.79 1.93
CA ALA A 36 3.56 9.28 2.66
C ALA A 36 2.24 8.80 2.02
N ALA A 37 2.11 8.90 0.69
CA ALA A 37 0.94 8.42 -0.03
C ALA A 37 0.74 6.90 0.13
N LYS A 38 1.83 6.12 0.13
CA LYS A 38 1.77 4.67 0.34
C LYS A 38 1.38 4.30 1.77
N ALA A 39 1.80 5.09 2.77
CA ALA A 39 1.39 4.91 4.16
C ALA A 39 -0.10 5.22 4.38
N GLU A 40 -0.64 6.24 3.70
CA GLU A 40 -2.07 6.55 3.73
C GLU A 40 -2.91 5.47 3.03
N ALA A 41 -2.45 4.98 1.88
CA ALA A 41 -3.10 3.87 1.19
C ALA A 41 -3.10 2.58 2.02
N ALA A 42 -2.02 2.27 2.75
CA ALA A 42 -1.95 1.10 3.62
C ALA A 42 -2.97 1.17 4.78
N LYS A 43 -3.16 2.36 5.38
CA LYS A 43 -4.19 2.57 6.41
C LYS A 43 -5.61 2.39 5.87
N ALA A 44 -5.86 2.81 4.63
CA ALA A 44 -7.17 2.61 4.00
C ALA A 44 -7.45 1.13 3.71
N VAL A 45 -6.41 0.35 3.36
CA VAL A 45 -6.55 -1.10 3.11
C VAL A 45 -6.74 -1.89 4.41
N GLU A 46 -6.08 -1.51 5.50
CA GLU A 46 -6.28 -2.15 6.81
C GLU A 46 -7.71 -1.97 7.35
N ALA A 47 -8.40 -0.89 6.96
CA ALA A 47 -9.82 -0.68 7.26
C ALA A 47 -10.78 -1.49 6.36
N THR A 48 -10.27 -2.18 5.33
CA THR A 48 -11.08 -2.99 4.40
C THR A 48 -11.02 -4.50 4.67
N VAL A 49 -10.66 -4.91 5.89
CA VAL A 49 -10.93 -6.29 6.33
C VAL A 49 -12.45 -6.48 6.30
N ASN A 50 -12.96 -7.13 5.26
CA ASN A 50 -14.38 -7.36 5.07
C ASN A 50 -14.91 -8.16 6.28
N PRO A 51 -15.73 -7.56 7.16
CA PRO A 51 -16.20 -8.24 8.37
C PRO A 51 -17.14 -9.42 8.06
N PHE A 52 -17.52 -9.60 6.79
CA PHE A 52 -18.34 -10.70 6.32
C PHE A 52 -17.56 -11.80 5.58
N ALA A 53 -16.21 -11.75 5.57
CA ALA A 53 -15.39 -12.78 4.93
C ALA A 53 -15.62 -14.19 5.50
N ASP A 54 -15.95 -14.29 6.79
CA ASP A 54 -16.20 -15.55 7.49
C ASP A 54 -17.68 -15.98 7.49
N VAL A 55 -18.56 -15.28 6.76
CA VAL A 55 -19.97 -15.67 6.69
C VAL A 55 -20.12 -16.87 5.77
N LYS A 56 -20.32 -18.05 6.35
CA LYS A 56 -20.84 -19.22 5.63
C LYS A 56 -22.14 -18.81 4.91
N THR A 57 -22.11 -18.82 3.58
CA THR A 57 -23.20 -18.34 2.72
C THR A 57 -24.39 -19.29 2.64
N ASN A 58 -24.23 -20.55 3.07
CA ASN A 58 -25.28 -21.56 3.02
C ASN A 58 -25.49 -22.25 4.38
N PRO A 59 -26.54 -21.89 5.14
CA PRO A 59 -26.86 -22.52 6.42
C PRO A 59 -27.34 -23.98 6.30
N LEU A 60 -27.55 -24.49 5.08
CA LEU A 60 -28.01 -25.86 4.82
C LEU A 60 -26.89 -26.77 4.29
N GLU A 61 -25.65 -26.29 4.20
CA GLU A 61 -24.51 -27.06 3.67
C GLU A 61 -24.27 -28.37 4.45
N ASP A 62 -24.48 -28.35 5.76
CA ASP A 62 -24.23 -29.48 6.66
C ASP A 62 -25.50 -30.32 6.94
N VAL A 63 -26.61 -30.07 6.24
CA VAL A 63 -27.88 -30.77 6.48
C VAL A 63 -28.00 -31.99 5.56
N LYS A 64 -28.19 -33.18 6.16
CA LYS A 64 -28.51 -34.39 5.42
C LYS A 64 -29.76 -34.19 4.57
N THR A 65 -29.61 -34.30 3.25
CA THR A 65 -30.73 -34.22 2.31
C THR A 65 -31.72 -35.37 2.51
N ASN A 66 -31.24 -36.54 2.93
CA ASN A 66 -32.09 -37.69 3.25
C ASN A 66 -31.79 -38.25 4.65
N PRO A 67 -32.73 -38.18 5.60
CA PRO A 67 -32.55 -38.70 6.96
C PRO A 67 -32.41 -40.23 7.02
N TYR A 68 -32.80 -40.97 5.97
CA TYR A 68 -32.76 -42.44 5.94
C TYR A 68 -31.60 -43.04 5.16
N GLU A 69 -30.66 -42.21 4.67
CA GLU A 69 -29.55 -42.65 3.80
C GLU A 69 -28.64 -43.71 4.46
N ASN A 70 -28.50 -43.66 5.79
CA ASN A 70 -27.66 -44.59 6.54
C ASN A 70 -28.45 -45.71 7.24
N VAL A 71 -29.71 -45.93 6.87
CA VAL A 71 -30.54 -46.95 7.54
C VAL A 71 -30.49 -48.24 6.74
N LYS A 72 -30.01 -49.32 7.37
CA LYS A 72 -30.12 -50.67 6.81
C LYS A 72 -31.60 -51.01 6.70
N THR A 73 -32.12 -51.03 5.47
CA THR A 73 -33.50 -51.41 5.17
C THR A 73 -33.74 -52.91 5.29
N ASN A 74 -32.66 -53.72 5.26
CA ASN A 74 -32.73 -55.16 5.39
C ASN A 74 -32.22 -55.64 6.77
N PRO A 75 -33.10 -56.17 7.64
CA PRO A 75 -32.71 -56.68 8.95
C PRO A 75 -32.00 -58.05 8.93
N PHE A 76 -31.84 -58.69 7.76
CA PHE A 76 -31.20 -60.00 7.61
C PHE A 76 -29.79 -59.96 6.99
N GLN A 77 -29.11 -58.80 7.03
CA GLN A 77 -27.70 -58.61 6.62
C GLN A 77 -26.75 -58.36 7.79
#